data_AF-A0A2Y9S5Z0-F1
#
_entry.id   AF-A0A2Y9S5Z0-F1
#
_cell.length_a   1.000
_cell.length_b   1.000
_cell.length_c   1.000
_cell.angle_alpha   90.00
_cell.angle_beta   90.00
_cell.angle_gamma   90.00
#
_symmetry.space_group_name_H-M   'P 1'
#
loop_
_entity.id
_entity.type
_entity.pdbx_description
1 polymer ?
#
loop_
_entity_poly.entity_id
_entity_poly.type
_entity_poly.pdbx_seq_one_letter_code
_entity_poly.pdbx_strand_id
1 'polypeptide(L)'
;MFDSFLCLSLDHVQAAIAQLELLGALENKDGQLTLTPIGRKMAAFPLEPKFAKTILLSPKFHCTEEILTIISLLSVDSVLYNAPSRRDEVQAVRKKFMSSEGDHITLLNIYRAFKNTGGNKVGLVLFPFSNDASFWPCEWQMSFQKCLCTGRLPGKA
;
A
#
# COMPACT_ATOMS: atom_id res chain seq x y z
N MET A 1 10.83 34.97 0.99
CA MET A 1 9.44 34.83 0.48
C MET A 1 9.11 33.36 0.20
N PHE A 2 9.42 32.44 1.12
CA PHE A 2 8.99 31.03 1.06
C PHE A 2 8.72 30.41 2.45
N ASP A 3 8.75 31.18 3.55
CA ASP A 3 8.63 30.64 4.92
C ASP A 3 7.21 30.64 5.51
N SER A 4 6.17 31.08 4.76
CA SER A 4 4.90 31.47 5.40
C SER A 4 3.68 30.59 5.13
N PHE A 5 3.79 29.43 4.49
CA PHE A 5 2.61 28.57 4.24
C PHE A 5 2.64 27.13 4.77
N LEU A 6 3.76 26.62 5.28
CA LEU A 6 3.76 25.41 6.11
C LEU A 6 4.82 25.57 7.20
N CYS A 7 4.42 26.07 8.37
CA CYS A 7 5.16 25.80 9.59
C CYS A 7 4.89 24.34 9.97
N LEU A 8 5.41 23.40 9.17
CA LEU A 8 5.70 22.06 9.69
C LEU A 8 6.59 22.32 10.89
N SER A 9 6.04 22.14 12.10
CA SER A 9 6.83 22.32 13.32
C SER A 9 8.11 21.50 13.19
N LEU A 10 9.20 22.05 13.73
CA LEU A 10 10.50 21.36 13.75
C LEU A 10 10.35 19.93 14.28
N ASP A 11 9.45 19.73 15.24
CA ASP A 11 9.10 18.43 15.82
C ASP A 11 8.56 17.44 14.78
N HIS A 12 7.71 17.88 13.83
CA HIS A 12 7.19 17.00 12.77
C HIS A 12 8.28 16.59 11.79
N VAL A 13 9.21 17.49 11.46
CA VAL A 13 10.35 17.18 10.60
C VAL A 13 11.27 16.18 11.30
N GLN A 14 11.56 16.39 12.57
CA GLN A 14 12.36 15.47 13.38
C GLN A 14 11.70 14.09 13.52
N ALA A 15 10.38 14.04 13.75
CA ALA A 15 9.64 12.78 13.79
C ALA A 15 9.68 12.05 12.45
N ALA A 16 9.56 12.77 11.32
CA ALA A 16 9.67 12.17 9.99
C ALA A 16 11.06 11.59 9.72
N ILE A 17 12.13 12.30 10.11
CA ILE A 17 13.51 11.81 10.01
C ILE A 17 13.68 10.54 10.84
N ALA A 18 13.25 10.55 12.11
CA ALA A 18 13.33 9.39 12.99
C ALA A 18 12.58 8.17 12.44
N GLN A 19 11.41 8.38 11.81
CA GLN A 19 10.67 7.31 11.14
C GLN A 19 11.43 6.75 9.92
N LEU A 20 12.07 7.60 9.12
CA LEU A 20 12.86 7.17 7.96
C LEU A 20 14.15 6.44 8.37
N GLU A 21 14.78 6.84 9.47
CA GLU A 21 15.89 6.10 10.08
C GLU A 21 15.45 4.72 10.58
N LEU A 22 14.31 4.64 11.28
CA LEU A 22 13.74 3.36 11.74
C LEU A 22 13.43 2.40 10.58
N LEU A 23 12.96 2.93 9.44
CA LEU A 23 12.73 2.15 8.23
C LEU A 23 14.03 1.75 7.51
N GLY A 24 15.19 2.25 7.95
CA GLY A 24 16.49 2.06 7.34
C GLY A 24 16.62 2.75 5.97
N ALA A 25 15.81 3.79 5.72
CA ALA A 25 15.90 4.62 4.53
C ALA A 25 17.04 5.64 4.64
N LEU A 26 17.26 6.16 5.85
CA LEU A 26 18.35 7.09 6.19
C LEU A 26 19.35 6.42 7.12
N GLU A 27 20.61 6.84 7.02
CA GLU A 27 21.69 6.46 7.92
C GLU A 27 22.46 7.74 8.32
N ASN A 28 22.69 7.92 9.62
CA ASN A 28 23.47 9.02 10.15
C ASN A 28 24.94 8.60 10.27
N LYS A 29 25.80 9.20 9.44
CA LYS A 29 27.26 9.06 9.53
C LYS A 29 27.85 10.42 9.85
N ASP A 30 28.57 10.52 10.96
CA ASP A 30 29.31 11.71 11.36
C ASP A 30 28.44 12.98 11.43
N GLY A 31 27.18 12.84 11.84
CA GLY A 31 26.22 13.95 11.92
C GLY A 31 25.57 14.33 10.59
N GLN A 32 25.86 13.60 9.50
CA GLN A 32 25.23 13.78 8.20
C GLN A 32 24.24 12.66 7.90
N LEU A 33 23.01 13.05 7.55
CA LEU A 33 21.98 12.13 7.09
C LEU A 33 22.25 11.75 5.63
N THR A 34 22.49 10.47 5.40
CA THR A 34 22.76 9.91 4.08
C THR A 34 21.68 8.92 3.68
N LEU A 35 21.29 8.94 2.40
CA LEU A 35 20.26 8.05 1.86
C LEU A 35 20.85 6.66 1.58
N THR A 36 20.26 5.63 2.19
CA THR A 36 20.70 4.25 1.99
C THR A 36 20.30 3.73 0.59
N PRO A 37 20.89 2.63 0.09
CA PRO A 37 20.43 2.00 -1.16
C PRO A 37 18.96 1.58 -1.12
N ILE A 38 18.45 1.20 0.05
CA ILE A 38 17.03 0.87 0.24
C ILE A 38 16.19 2.16 0.23
N GLY A 39 16.64 3.22 0.90
CA GLY A 39 16.00 4.54 0.86
C GLY A 39 15.86 5.08 -0.57
N ARG A 40 16.89 4.92 -1.41
CA ARG A 40 16.81 5.27 -2.85
C ARG A 40 15.72 4.51 -3.60
N LYS A 41 15.56 3.20 -3.32
CA LYS A 41 14.49 2.40 -3.94
C LYS A 41 13.11 2.80 -3.42
N MET A 42 12.99 3.09 -2.13
CA MET A 42 11.74 3.55 -1.52
C MET A 42 11.29 4.89 -2.12
N ALA A 43 12.23 5.81 -2.35
CA ALA A 43 11.95 7.12 -2.95
C ALA A 43 11.43 7.05 -4.40
N ALA A 44 11.55 5.90 -5.07
CA ALA A 44 11.00 5.70 -6.41
C ALA A 44 9.49 5.40 -6.43
N PHE A 45 8.89 5.08 -5.26
CA PHE A 45 7.47 4.75 -5.18
C PHE A 45 6.64 5.98 -4.75
N PRO A 46 5.49 6.27 -5.40
CA PRO A 46 4.56 7.34 -5.00
C PRO A 46 3.66 6.85 -3.85
N LEU A 47 4.27 6.28 -2.80
CA LEU A 47 3.59 5.64 -1.67
C LEU A 47 4.19 6.16 -0.37
N GLU A 48 3.49 5.95 0.73
CA GLU A 48 4.09 6.12 2.05
C GLU A 48 5.33 5.23 2.21
N PRO A 49 6.41 5.73 2.86
CA PRO A 49 7.65 4.98 3.05
C PRO A 49 7.46 3.60 3.69
N LYS A 50 6.47 3.47 4.58
CA LYS A 50 6.12 2.20 5.24
C LYS A 50 5.68 1.14 4.22
N PHE A 51 4.77 1.49 3.31
CA PHE A 51 4.29 0.59 2.27
C PHE A 51 5.38 0.26 1.24
N ALA A 52 6.17 1.26 0.84
CA ALA A 52 7.30 1.04 -0.07
C ALA A 52 8.31 0.03 0.51
N LYS A 53 8.62 0.14 1.81
CA LYS A 53 9.50 -0.82 2.50
C LYS A 53 8.91 -2.23 2.52
N THR A 54 7.62 -2.37 2.83
CA THR A 54 6.92 -3.67 2.84
C THR A 54 6.96 -4.34 1.47
N ILE A 55 6.69 -3.59 0.39
CA ILE A 55 6.79 -4.11 -0.98
C ILE A 55 8.20 -4.58 -1.28
N LEU A 56 9.23 -3.80 -0.93
CA LEU A 56 10.64 -4.16 -1.16
C LEU A 56 11.08 -5.40 -0.38
N LEU A 57 10.49 -5.69 0.78
CA LEU A 57 10.80 -6.87 1.60
C LEU A 57 9.98 -8.10 1.20
N SER A 58 8.78 -7.91 0.63
CA SER A 58 7.86 -9.00 0.28
C SER A 58 8.47 -10.15 -0.55
N PRO A 59 9.41 -9.95 -1.50
CA PRO A 59 9.96 -11.05 -2.28
C PRO A 59 10.78 -12.02 -1.43
N LYS A 60 11.31 -11.58 -0.29
CA LYS A 60 12.05 -12.44 0.66
C LYS A 60 11.13 -13.42 1.40
N PHE A 61 9.85 -13.09 1.50
CA PHE A 61 8.83 -13.87 2.20
C PHE A 61 7.86 -14.56 1.24
N HIS A 62 8.08 -14.45 -0.08
CA HIS A 62 7.23 -15.03 -1.13
C HIS A 62 5.76 -14.59 -1.08
N CYS A 63 5.47 -13.38 -0.57
CA CYS A 63 4.11 -12.85 -0.40
C CYS A 63 3.85 -11.55 -1.18
N THR A 64 4.53 -11.37 -2.32
CA THR A 64 4.48 -10.12 -3.08
C THR A 64 3.08 -9.82 -3.63
N GLU A 65 2.35 -10.82 -4.12
CA GLU A 65 1.00 -10.62 -4.67
C GLU A 65 -0.01 -10.21 -3.60
N GLU A 66 0.03 -10.87 -2.43
CA GLU A 66 -0.83 -10.56 -1.29
C GLU A 66 -0.59 -9.15 -0.77
N ILE A 67 0.68 -8.77 -0.60
CA ILE A 67 1.06 -7.45 -0.09
C ILE A 67 0.65 -6.35 -1.06
N LEU A 68 0.85 -6.53 -2.37
CA LEU A 68 0.40 -5.57 -3.38
C LEU A 68 -1.12 -5.40 -3.36
N THR A 69 -1.85 -6.49 -3.20
CA THR A 69 -3.31 -6.47 -3.07
C THR A 69 -3.74 -5.69 -1.83
N ILE A 70 -3.17 -6.01 -0.66
CA ILE A 70 -3.51 -5.34 0.61
C ILE A 70 -3.22 -3.84 0.51
N ILE A 71 -2.04 -3.44 0.03
CA ILE A 71 -1.66 -2.03 -0.10
C ILE A 71 -2.62 -1.31 -1.05
N SER A 72 -2.97 -1.92 -2.18
CA SER A 72 -3.96 -1.35 -3.08
C SER A 72 -5.32 -1.11 -2.41
N LEU A 73 -5.77 -2.03 -1.56
CA LEU A 73 -7.04 -1.88 -0.83
C LEU A 73 -6.96 -0.82 0.27
N LEU A 74 -5.78 -0.64 0.88
CA LEU A 74 -5.53 0.39 1.90
C LEU A 74 -5.35 1.80 1.31
N SER A 75 -4.92 1.90 0.05
CA SER A 75 -4.74 3.20 -0.63
C SER A 75 -6.06 3.82 -1.11
N VAL A 76 -7.20 3.14 -0.96
CA VAL A 76 -8.51 3.63 -1.35
C VAL A 76 -9.36 3.91 -0.10
N ASP A 77 -10.03 5.06 -0.06
CA ASP A 77 -10.78 5.54 1.12
C ASP A 77 -11.89 4.60 1.60
N SER A 78 -12.54 3.86 0.69
CA SER A 78 -13.57 2.90 1.07
C SER A 78 -13.76 1.80 0.05
N VAL A 79 -13.24 0.61 0.38
CA VAL A 79 -13.44 -0.60 -0.42
C VAL A 79 -14.77 -1.29 -0.07
N LEU A 80 -15.32 -1.03 1.12
CA LEU A 80 -16.48 -1.75 1.62
C LEU A 80 -17.66 -0.81 1.84
N TYR A 81 -18.64 -0.89 0.95
CA TYR A 81 -19.91 -0.14 1.08
C TYR A 81 -20.77 -0.69 2.23
N ASN A 82 -21.32 0.20 3.05
CA ASN A 82 -22.28 -0.12 4.11
C ASN A 82 -23.62 0.57 3.79
N ALA A 83 -24.54 -0.14 3.14
CA ALA A 83 -25.88 0.37 2.86
C ALA A 83 -26.61 0.67 4.19
N PRO A 84 -27.08 1.90 4.44
CA PRO A 84 -27.76 2.25 5.69
C PRO A 84 -29.00 1.41 5.98
N SER A 85 -29.72 1.00 4.93
CA SER A 85 -30.94 0.19 5.01
C SER A 85 -30.69 -1.31 5.26
N ARG A 86 -29.46 -1.79 5.03
CA ARG A 86 -29.08 -3.22 5.14
C ARG A 86 -27.81 -3.42 5.97
N ARG A 87 -27.58 -2.55 6.97
CA ARG A 87 -26.36 -2.59 7.78
C ARG A 87 -26.14 -3.95 8.44
N ASP A 88 -27.19 -4.54 9.01
CA ASP A 88 -27.08 -5.81 9.74
C ASP A 88 -26.72 -6.98 8.83
N GLU A 89 -27.30 -7.03 7.63
CA GLU A 89 -26.97 -8.04 6.61
C GLU A 89 -25.52 -7.90 6.13
N VAL A 90 -25.08 -6.67 5.83
CA VAL A 90 -23.69 -6.40 5.40
C VAL A 90 -22.70 -6.77 6.50
N GLN A 91 -23.01 -6.46 7.76
CA GLN A 91 -22.17 -6.84 8.89
C GLN A 91 -22.12 -8.37 9.08
N ALA A 92 -23.25 -9.07 8.94
CA ALA A 92 -23.30 -10.52 9.04
C ALA A 92 -22.44 -11.18 7.95
N VAL A 93 -22.40 -10.62 6.73
CA VAL A 93 -21.51 -11.09 5.66
C VAL A 93 -20.05 -10.77 5.95
N ARG A 94 -19.73 -9.55 6.40
CA ARG A 94 -18.34 -9.17 6.75
C ARG A 94 -17.75 -10.07 7.83
N LYS A 95 -18.54 -10.43 8.84
CA LYS A 95 -18.12 -11.35 9.91
C LYS A 95 -17.62 -12.70 9.39
N LYS A 96 -18.09 -13.16 8.23
CA LYS A 96 -17.64 -14.43 7.61
C LYS A 96 -16.22 -14.35 7.06
N PHE A 97 -15.73 -13.16 6.75
CA PHE A 97 -14.40 -12.94 6.19
C PHE A 97 -13.37 -12.47 7.23
N MET A 98 -13.83 -12.16 8.45
CA MET A 98 -12.95 -11.76 9.55
C MET A 98 -11.97 -12.88 9.88
N SER A 99 -10.69 -12.53 9.88
CA SER A 99 -9.61 -13.41 10.36
C SER A 99 -9.17 -12.97 11.76
N SER A 100 -8.84 -13.94 12.61
CA SER A 100 -8.19 -13.68 13.90
C SER A 100 -6.78 -13.08 13.76
N GLU A 101 -6.17 -13.19 12.57
CA GLU A 101 -4.85 -12.65 12.26
C GLU A 101 -4.87 -11.13 12.00
N GLY A 102 -6.06 -10.53 11.87
CA GLY A 102 -6.25 -9.08 11.77
C GLY A 102 -6.90 -8.58 10.47
N ASP A 103 -6.98 -7.25 10.36
CA ASP A 103 -7.74 -6.57 9.32
C ASP A 103 -7.13 -6.71 7.92
N HIS A 104 -5.80 -6.72 7.81
CA HIS A 104 -5.12 -6.90 6.52
C HIS A 104 -5.43 -8.27 5.90
N ILE A 105 -5.46 -9.32 6.71
CA ILE A 105 -5.82 -10.67 6.25
C ILE A 105 -7.32 -10.76 5.93
N THR A 106 -8.15 -10.08 6.72
CA THR A 106 -9.58 -9.94 6.43
C THR A 106 -9.83 -9.29 5.06
N LEU A 107 -9.13 -8.20 4.74
CA LEU A 107 -9.20 -7.55 3.41
C LEU A 107 -8.75 -8.48 2.28
N LEU A 108 -7.68 -9.23 2.50
CA LEU A 108 -7.18 -10.21 1.54
C LEU A 108 -8.20 -11.34 1.29
N ASN A 109 -8.85 -11.84 2.34
CA ASN A 109 -9.89 -12.87 2.24
C ASN A 109 -11.09 -12.36 1.43
N ILE A 110 -11.51 -11.12 1.67
CA ILE A 110 -12.58 -10.46 0.91
C ILE A 110 -12.19 -10.36 -0.58
N TYR A 111 -10.97 -9.93 -0.89
CA TYR A 111 -10.48 -9.86 -2.27
C TYR A 111 -10.41 -11.22 -2.95
N ARG A 112 -9.91 -12.26 -2.26
CA ARG A 112 -9.88 -13.63 -2.77
C ARG A 112 -11.29 -14.15 -3.08
N ALA A 113 -12.25 -13.89 -2.20
CA ALA A 113 -13.65 -14.26 -2.42
C ALA A 113 -14.27 -13.52 -3.63
N PHE A 114 -13.94 -12.24 -3.81
CA PHE A 114 -14.36 -11.47 -4.98
C PHE A 114 -13.76 -11.99 -6.29
N LYS A 115 -12.46 -12.27 -6.30
CA LYS A 115 -11.76 -12.85 -7.46
C LYS A 115 -12.37 -14.20 -7.85
N ASN A 116 -12.68 -15.06 -6.87
CA ASN A 116 -13.29 -16.36 -7.10
C ASN A 116 -14.74 -16.29 -7.61
N THR A 117 -15.46 -15.20 -7.33
CA THR A 117 -16.86 -15.02 -7.74
C THR A 117 -17.03 -14.23 -9.04
N GLY A 118 -15.94 -13.86 -9.72
CA GLY A 118 -15.97 -13.17 -11.01
C GLY A 118 -16.54 -11.75 -10.94
N GLY A 119 -16.39 -11.07 -9.81
CA GLY A 119 -16.70 -9.65 -9.65
C GLY A 119 -18.18 -9.27 -9.46
N ASN A 120 -19.12 -10.22 -9.61
CA ASN A 120 -20.54 -9.88 -9.76
C ASN A 120 -21.47 -10.39 -8.64
N LYS A 121 -20.96 -11.05 -7.58
CA LYS A 121 -21.83 -11.75 -6.60
C LYS A 121 -21.49 -11.55 -5.13
N VAL A 122 -20.42 -10.84 -4.78
CA VAL A 122 -20.17 -10.49 -3.39
C VAL A 122 -20.98 -9.23 -3.11
N GLY A 123 -21.82 -9.22 -2.08
CA GLY A 123 -22.54 -8.01 -1.61
C GLY A 123 -21.63 -6.89 -1.09
N LEU A 124 -20.34 -6.96 -1.41
CA LEU A 124 -19.27 -6.00 -1.19
C LEU A 124 -18.73 -5.68 -2.58
N VAL A 125 -19.08 -4.51 -3.11
CA VAL A 125 -18.55 -4.04 -4.40
C VAL A 125 -17.08 -3.70 -4.18
N LEU A 126 -16.18 -4.63 -4.54
CA LEU A 126 -14.77 -4.31 -4.66
C LEU A 126 -14.58 -3.69 -6.04
N PHE A 127 -13.93 -2.53 -6.10
CA PHE A 127 -13.50 -1.99 -7.39
C PHE A 127 -12.66 -3.07 -8.11
N PRO A 128 -12.99 -3.42 -9.37
CA PRO A 128 -12.32 -4.50 -10.06
C PRO A 128 -10.88 -4.09 -10.33
N PHE A 129 -9.97 -4.59 -9.51
CA PHE A 129 -8.55 -4.58 -9.78
C PHE A 129 -8.25 -5.71 -10.77
N SER A 130 -8.66 -5.49 -12.01
CA SER A 130 -8.23 -6.32 -13.13
C SER A 130 -6.75 -6.09 -13.38
N ASN A 131 -6.06 -7.10 -13.92
CA ASN A 131 -4.67 -6.96 -14.37
C ASN A 131 -4.52 -6.02 -15.57
N ASP A 132 -5.62 -5.39 -16.01
CA ASP A 132 -5.67 -4.37 -17.04
C ASP A 132 -5.26 -3.02 -16.45
N ALA A 133 -4.05 -2.60 -16.81
CA ALA A 133 -3.45 -1.33 -16.43
C ALA A 133 -4.31 -0.10 -16.81
N SER A 134 -5.24 -0.25 -17.74
CA SER A 134 -6.14 0.79 -18.25
C SER A 134 -7.13 1.34 -17.22
N PHE A 135 -7.31 0.67 -16.07
CA PHE A 135 -8.29 1.08 -15.06
C PHE A 135 -7.71 1.90 -13.90
N TRP A 136 -6.39 2.07 -13.84
CA TRP A 136 -5.75 2.85 -12.79
C TRP A 136 -5.75 4.35 -13.12
N PRO A 137 -5.90 5.23 -12.11
CA PRO A 137 -5.59 6.65 -12.27
C PRO A 137 -4.19 6.81 -12.87
N CYS A 138 -4.02 7.71 -13.84
CA CYS A 138 -2.76 7.87 -14.60
C CYS A 138 -1.52 8.04 -13.70
N GLU A 139 -1.69 8.58 -12.48
CA GLU A 139 -0.64 8.74 -11.47
C GLU A 139 -0.02 7.41 -11.00
N TRP A 140 -0.78 6.30 -11.04
CA TRP A 140 -0.36 4.97 -10.58
C TRP A 140 0.10 4.05 -11.72
N GLN A 141 -0.31 4.32 -12.96
CA GLN A 141 0.05 3.51 -14.13
C GLN A 141 1.56 3.44 -14.37
N MET A 142 2.29 4.53 -14.13
CA MET A 142 3.72 4.57 -14.44
C MET A 142 4.62 3.79 -13.46
N SER A 143 4.19 3.63 -12.20
CA SER A 143 4.98 2.95 -11.16
C SER A 143 4.73 1.45 -11.11
N PHE A 144 3.49 1.01 -11.33
CA PHE A 144 3.11 -0.41 -11.29
C PHE A 144 3.60 -1.16 -12.54
N GLN A 145 3.46 -0.55 -13.74
CA GLN A 145 3.88 -1.16 -15.01
C GLN A 145 5.39 -1.41 -15.09
N LYS A 146 6.21 -0.52 -14.52
CA LYS A 146 7.67 -0.69 -14.44
C LYS A 146 8.07 -1.85 -13.52
N CYS A 147 7.31 -2.10 -12.44
CA CYS A 147 7.61 -3.14 -11.47
C CYS A 147 7.18 -4.54 -11.96
N LEU A 148 6.03 -4.65 -12.65
CA LEU A 148 5.50 -5.93 -13.17
C LEU A 148 6.17 -6.38 -14.47
N CYS A 149 6.44 -5.48 -15.43
CA CYS A 149 7.00 -5.88 -16.72
C CYS A 149 8.48 -6.29 -16.67
N THR A 150 9.21 -6.00 -15.58
CA THR A 150 10.64 -6.29 -15.50
C THR A 150 11.00 -7.43 -14.56
N GLY A 151 10.11 -7.85 -13.65
CA GLY A 151 10.42 -8.84 -12.60
C GLY A 151 11.71 -8.52 -11.81
N ARG A 152 12.20 -7.27 -11.89
CA ARG A 152 13.54 -6.87 -11.46
C ARG A 152 13.41 -5.53 -10.75
N LEU A 153 13.54 -5.56 -9.43
CA LEU A 153 13.68 -4.35 -8.62
C LEU A 153 14.77 -3.44 -9.23
N PRO A 154 14.55 -2.11 -9.34
CA PRO A 154 15.55 -1.21 -9.88
C PRO A 154 16.83 -1.33 -9.04
N GLY A 155 17.95 -1.66 -9.69
CA GLY A 155 19.26 -1.77 -9.05
C GLY A 155 19.89 -3.16 -8.96
N LYS A 156 19.81 -3.97 -10.01
CA LYS A 156 20.87 -4.94 -10.33
C LYS A 156 21.37 -4.67 -11.75
N ALA A 157 22.59 -4.14 -11.83
CA ALA A 157 23.44 -4.26 -13.01
C ALA A 157 23.61 -5.75 -13.37
#